data_AF-A0A2A8V5B0-F1
#
_entry.id   AF-A0A2A8V5B0-F1
#
_cell.length_a   1.000
_cell.length_b   1.000
_cell.length_c   1.000
_cell.angle_alpha   90.00
_cell.angle_beta   90.00
_cell.angle_gamma   90.00
#
_symmetry.space_group_name_H-M   'P 1'
#
loop_
_entity.id
_entity.type
_entity.pdbx_description
1 polymer ?
#
loop_
_entity_poly.entity_id
_entity_poly.type
_entity_poly.pdbx_seq_one_letter_code
_entity_poly.pdbx_strand_id
1 'polypeptide(L)'
;MKKLEQMKNWLTKQIDLPVDVLMDLPRITLVGQVHIYIENHRGLLVFSDKEVRLLLKHGQLLIKGKSFVIKTILPEELLLEGIIEQVTFLENEKKEE
;
A
#
# COMPACT_ATOMS: atom_id res chain seq x y z
N MET A 1 2.65 39.99 3.19
CA MET A 1 3.69 39.24 3.95
C MET A 1 3.22 37.86 4.43
N LYS A 2 1.99 37.68 4.95
CA LYS A 2 1.48 36.34 5.38
C LYS A 2 1.48 35.22 4.31
N LYS A 3 1.27 35.56 3.03
CA LYS A 3 1.19 34.58 1.93
C LYS A 3 2.54 33.92 1.60
N LEU A 4 3.65 34.66 1.75
CA LEU A 4 5.00 34.11 1.59
C LEU A 4 5.35 33.14 2.71
N GLU A 5 4.91 33.46 3.94
CA GLU A 5 5.11 32.63 5.12
C GLU A 5 4.33 31.31 5.04
N GLN A 6 3.09 31.35 4.53
CA GLN A 6 2.30 30.14 4.26
C GLN A 6 2.91 29.26 3.16
N MET A 7 3.47 29.86 2.10
CA MET A 7 4.23 29.12 1.08
C MET A 7 5.53 28.52 1.64
N LYS A 8 6.25 29.26 2.50
CA LYS A 8 7.48 28.78 3.14
C LYS A 8 7.21 27.61 4.08
N ASN A 9 6.10 27.65 4.81
CA ASN A 9 5.64 26.58 5.70
C ASN A 9 5.13 25.35 4.93
N TRP A 10 4.58 25.55 3.72
CA TRP A 10 4.18 24.45 2.83
C TRP A 10 5.41 23.76 2.21
N LEU A 11 6.44 24.53 1.81
CA LEU A 11 7.69 24.01 1.28
C LEU A 11 8.55 23.29 2.34
N THR A 12 8.65 23.83 3.56
CA THR A 12 9.42 23.21 4.65
C THR A 12 8.82 21.88 5.11
N LYS A 13 7.50 21.73 5.11
CA LYS A 13 6.83 20.45 5.40
C LYS A 13 7.10 19.36 4.36
N GLN A 14 7.36 19.71 3.09
CA GLN A 14 7.73 18.72 2.07
C GLN A 14 9.17 18.21 2.21
N ILE A 15 10.05 18.98 2.85
CA ILE A 15 11.47 18.62 3.01
C ILE A 15 11.68 17.63 4.17
N ASP A 16 10.85 17.68 5.22
CA ASP A 16 10.95 16.81 6.40
C ASP A 16 10.09 15.53 6.32
N LEU A 17 9.42 15.28 5.19
CA LEU A 17 8.62 14.07 5.00
C LEU A 17 9.52 12.88 4.58
N PRO A 18 9.32 11.69 5.16
CA PRO A 18 9.99 10.47 4.71
C PRO A 18 9.78 10.24 3.21
N VAL A 19 10.83 9.77 2.54
CA VAL A 19 10.87 9.61 1.08
C VAL A 19 9.76 8.65 0.59
N ASP A 20 9.37 7.65 1.37
CA ASP A 20 8.27 6.72 1.06
C ASP A 20 6.91 7.42 0.96
N VAL A 21 6.65 8.43 1.79
CA VAL A 21 5.41 9.21 1.75
C VAL A 21 5.39 10.11 0.51
N LEU A 22 6.53 10.71 0.15
CA LEU A 22 6.65 11.53 -1.05
C LEU A 22 6.53 10.70 -2.34
N MET A 23 7.08 9.48 -2.32
CA MET A 23 7.04 8.57 -3.48
C MET A 23 5.74 7.77 -3.59
N ASP A 24 4.84 7.87 -2.59
CA ASP A 24 3.59 7.12 -2.53
C ASP A 24 3.83 5.61 -2.58
N LEU A 25 4.84 5.16 -1.82
CA LEU A 25 5.17 3.74 -1.72
C LEU A 25 4.14 3.01 -0.85
N PRO A 26 3.78 1.77 -1.21
CA PRO A 26 2.97 0.92 -0.35
C PRO A 26 3.73 0.60 0.94
N ARG A 27 3.08 0.81 2.08
CA ARG A 27 3.61 0.39 3.37
C ARG A 27 2.98 -0.93 3.76
N ILE A 28 3.80 -1.88 4.17
CA ILE A 28 3.36 -3.22 4.57
C ILE A 28 3.86 -3.48 5.98
N THR A 29 2.94 -3.74 6.90
CA THR A 29 3.26 -4.20 8.26
C THR A 29 2.78 -5.64 8.42
N LEU A 30 3.71 -6.55 8.71
CA LEU A 30 3.44 -7.96 8.92
C LEU A 30 3.66 -8.31 10.40
N VAL A 31 2.66 -8.90 11.06
CA VAL A 31 2.76 -9.39 12.44
C VAL A 31 2.65 -10.92 12.44
N GLY A 32 3.80 -11.57 12.59
CA GLY A 32 3.92 -13.02 12.40
C GLY A 32 3.46 -13.42 11.00
N GLN A 33 2.90 -14.62 10.85
CA GLN A 33 2.26 -15.06 9.62
C GLN A 33 0.74 -14.93 9.66
N VAL A 34 0.18 -14.11 10.57
CA VAL A 34 -1.26 -14.11 10.91
C VAL A 34 -2.00 -12.82 10.56
N HIS A 35 -1.30 -11.68 10.57
CA HIS A 35 -1.87 -10.38 10.23
C HIS A 35 -0.96 -9.64 9.27
N ILE A 36 -1.55 -9.04 8.24
CA ILE A 36 -0.89 -8.11 7.35
C ILE A 36 -1.74 -6.85 7.17
N TYR A 37 -1.10 -5.69 7.36
CA TYR A 37 -1.68 -4.38 7.16
C TYR A 37 -0.98 -3.71 5.99
N ILE A 38 -1.76 -3.22 5.03
CA ILE A 38 -1.28 -2.59 3.81
C ILE A 38 -1.85 -1.18 3.70
N GLU A 39 -0.99 -0.20 3.47
CA GLU A 39 -1.35 1.19 3.20
C GLU A 39 -0.93 1.58 1.77
N ASN A 40 -1.51 2.65 1.24
CA ASN A 40 -1.29 3.20 -0.10
C ASN A 40 -1.59 2.21 -1.23
N HIS A 41 -2.61 1.36 -1.06
CA HIS A 41 -3.18 0.61 -2.19
C HIS A 41 -4.17 1.47 -2.98
N ARG A 42 -4.32 1.18 -4.27
CA ARG A 42 -5.26 1.86 -5.18
C ARG A 42 -6.53 1.05 -5.47
N GLY A 43 -6.68 -0.10 -4.81
CA GLY A 43 -7.90 -0.90 -4.86
C GLY A 43 -7.62 -2.39 -4.69
N LEU A 44 -8.68 -3.15 -4.46
CA LEU A 44 -8.66 -4.60 -4.37
C LEU A 44 -9.03 -5.20 -5.75
N LEU A 45 -8.10 -5.95 -6.35
CA LEU A 45 -8.26 -6.60 -7.65
C LEU A 45 -8.82 -8.01 -7.53
N VAL A 46 -8.29 -8.80 -6.58
CA VAL A 46 -8.69 -10.18 -6.33
C VAL A 46 -8.78 -10.42 -4.84
N PHE A 47 -9.83 -11.12 -4.41
CA PHE A 47 -9.95 -11.62 -3.05
C PHE A 47 -10.55 -13.03 -3.04
N SER A 48 -9.89 -13.93 -2.33
CA SER A 48 -10.32 -15.29 -2.05
C SER A 48 -9.74 -15.75 -0.72
N ASP A 49 -10.09 -16.96 -0.30
CA ASP A 49 -9.54 -17.59 0.90
C ASP A 49 -8.02 -17.87 0.82
N LYS A 50 -7.41 -17.79 -0.38
CA LYS A 50 -5.99 -18.14 -0.63
C LYS A 50 -5.16 -17.06 -1.30
N GLU A 51 -5.81 -16.04 -1.86
CA GLU A 51 -5.16 -14.99 -2.63
C GLU A 51 -5.83 -13.65 -2.38
N VAL A 52 -5.00 -12.63 -2.12
CA VAL A 52 -5.39 -11.22 -2.16
C VAL A 52 -4.47 -10.52 -3.16
N ARG A 53 -5.06 -9.73 -4.05
CA ARG A 53 -4.30 -8.92 -5.01
C ARG A 53 -4.75 -7.48 -4.92
N LEU A 54 -3.81 -6.58 -4.66
CA LEU A 54 -4.06 -5.15 -4.54
C LEU A 54 -3.41 -4.42 -5.71
N LEU A 55 -4.13 -3.45 -6.26
CA LEU A 55 -3.56 -2.49 -7.19
C LEU A 55 -2.68 -1.52 -6.41
N LEU A 56 -1.50 -1.23 -6.92
CA LEU A 56 -0.61 -0.19 -6.40
C LEU A 56 -0.44 0.91 -7.45
N LYS A 57 0.19 2.03 -7.08
CA LYS A 57 0.56 3.08 -8.03
C LYS A 57 1.46 2.55 -9.16
N HIS A 58 2.40 1.65 -8.81
CA HIS A 58 3.36 1.07 -9.73
C HIS A 58 3.35 -0.46 -9.58
N GLY A 59 2.43 -1.14 -10.26
CA GLY A 59 2.30 -2.60 -10.20
C GLY A 59 1.16 -3.08 -9.31
N GLN A 60 1.33 -4.29 -8.77
CA GLN A 60 0.35 -4.96 -7.92
C GLN A 60 1.05 -5.61 -6.73
N LEU A 61 0.36 -5.69 -5.60
CA LEU A 61 0.78 -6.51 -4.47
C LEU A 61 -0.02 -7.82 -4.50
N LEU A 62 0.68 -8.95 -4.55
CA LEU A 62 0.12 -10.28 -4.48
C LEU A 62 0.43 -10.90 -3.12
N ILE A 63 -0.60 -11.31 -2.40
CA ILE A 63 -0.49 -12.02 -1.13
C ILE A 63 -1.10 -13.40 -1.33
N LYS A 64 -0.34 -14.47 -1.05
CA LYS A 64 -0.81 -15.85 -1.08
C LYS A 64 -0.74 -16.50 0.28
N GLY A 65 -1.69 -17.38 0.55
CA GLY A 65 -1.83 -18.00 1.85
C GLY A 65 -3.10 -18.83 2.00
N LYS A 66 -3.63 -18.87 3.21
CA LYS A 66 -4.80 -19.69 3.57
C LYS A 66 -5.72 -18.96 4.54
N SER A 67 -7.03 -19.26 4.43
CA SER A 67 -8.08 -18.77 5.33
C SER A 67 -8.12 -17.24 5.44
N PHE A 68 -7.96 -16.56 4.31
CA PHE A 68 -7.95 -15.10 4.27
C PHE A 68 -9.29 -14.48 4.62
N VAL A 69 -9.24 -13.47 5.50
CA VAL A 69 -10.38 -12.66 5.94
C VAL A 69 -9.95 -11.20 5.98
N ILE A 70 -10.59 -10.36 5.17
CA ILE A 70 -10.41 -8.91 5.28
C ILE A 70 -11.15 -8.44 6.54
N LYS A 71 -10.41 -7.89 7.50
CA LYS A 71 -10.98 -7.30 8.72
C LYS A 71 -11.37 -5.84 8.52
N THR A 72 -10.59 -5.13 7.72
CA THR A 72 -10.82 -3.72 7.41
C THR A 72 -10.44 -3.45 5.97
N ILE A 73 -11.26 -2.68 5.27
CA ILE A 73 -10.95 -2.10 3.97
C ILE A 73 -11.38 -0.64 3.95
N LEU A 74 -10.42 0.24 3.64
CA LEU A 74 -10.58 1.68 3.46
C LEU A 74 -9.97 2.05 2.09
N PRO A 75 -10.17 3.29 1.59
CA PRO A 75 -9.74 3.66 0.23
C PRO A 75 -8.26 3.37 -0.08
N GLU A 76 -7.39 3.43 0.92
CA GLU A 76 -5.95 3.19 0.75
C GLU A 76 -5.38 2.23 1.80
N GLU A 77 -6.22 1.62 2.64
CA GLU A 77 -5.78 0.75 3.75
C GLU A 77 -6.52 -0.59 3.74
N LEU A 78 -5.81 -1.67 4.00
CA LEU A 78 -6.37 -3.01 4.10
C LEU A 78 -5.73 -3.79 5.25
N LEU A 79 -6.57 -4.31 6.15
CA LEU A 79 -6.18 -5.26 7.18
C LEU A 79 -6.67 -6.65 6.80
N LEU A 80 -5.74 -7.58 6.65
CA LEU A 80 -6.00 -8.97 6.29
C LEU A 80 -5.52 -9.91 7.40
N GLU A 81 -6.37 -10.88 7.72
CA GLU A 81 -6.06 -12.01 8.58
C GLU A 81 -6.02 -13.32 7.80
N GLY A 82 -5.22 -14.27 8.27
CA GLY A 82 -5.10 -15.62 7.74
C GLY A 82 -3.66 -16.10 7.84
N ILE A 83 -3.30 -17.22 7.21
CA ILE A 83 -1.90 -17.67 7.17
C ILE A 83 -1.24 -17.07 5.94
N ILE A 84 -0.33 -16.11 6.14
CA ILE A 84 0.45 -15.48 5.05
C ILE A 84 1.65 -16.38 4.71
N GLU A 85 1.72 -16.86 3.47
CA GLU A 85 2.83 -17.70 2.97
C GLU A 85 3.76 -16.93 2.04
N GLN A 86 3.22 -15.97 1.28
CA GLN A 86 3.99 -15.19 0.31
C GLN A 86 3.43 -13.78 0.16
N VAL A 87 4.34 -12.80 0.05
CA VAL A 87 4.05 -11.42 -0.33
C VAL A 87 4.98 -11.05 -1.47
N THR A 88 4.43 -10.70 -2.63
CA THR A 88 5.19 -10.46 -3.87
C THR A 88 4.71 -9.19 -4.56
N PHE A 89 5.64 -8.36 -5.00
CA PHE A 89 5.36 -7.25 -5.91
C PHE A 89 5.38 -7.76 -7.35
N LEU A 90 4.34 -7.43 -8.11
CA LEU A 90 4.26 -7.69 -9.54
C LEU A 90 4.42 -6.35 -10.27
N GLU A 91 5.38 -6.28 -11.19
CA GLU A 91 5.53 -5.11 -12.06
C GLU A 91 4.35 -5.03 -13.04
N ASN A 92 3.94 -3.81 -13.38
CA ASN A 92 3.04 -3.62 -14.52
C ASN A 92 3.85 -3.92 -15.79
N GLU A 93 3.35 -4.77 -16.68
CA GLU A 93 3.92 -4.91 -18.01
C GLU A 93 4.00 -3.51 -18.62
N LYS A 94 5.22 -3.02 -18.87
CA LYS A 94 5.42 -1.82 -19.67
C LYS A 94 4.80 -2.13 -21.02
N LYS A 95 3.66 -1.52 -21.34
CA LYS A 95 3.32 -1.30 -22.74
C LYS A 95 4.39 -0.34 -23.24
N GLU A 96 5.40 -0.87 -23.91
CA GLU A 96 6.32 -0.08 -24.72
C GLU A 96 5.45 0.67 -25.73
N GLU A 97 5.34 1.99 -25.56
CA GLU A 97 4.88 2.94 -26.58
C GLU A 97 6.07 3.34 -27.46
#